data_AF-X1AT29-F1
#
_entry.id   AF-X1AT29-F1
#
_cell.length_a   1.000
_cell.length_b   1.000
_cell.length_c   1.000
_cell.angle_alpha   90.00
_cell.angle_beta   90.00
_cell.angle_gamma   90.00
#
_symmetry.space_group_name_H-M   'P 1'
#
loop_
_entity.id
_entity.type
_entity.pdbx_description
1 polymer ?
#
loop_
_entity_poly.entity_id
_entity_poly.type
_entity_poly.pdbx_seq_one_letter_code
_entity_poly.pdbx_strand_id
1 'polypeptide(L)'
;HNLKDVILLINSIDFNDAEDTHVVSQVYEDLLLRMGKEGGIAGEFYTPRPIVKLMVKIVDPKVGETVFDPFSGSCGFLVESYKHIMEKCD
;
A
#
# COMPACT_ATOMS: atom_id res chain seq x y z
N HIS A 1 -14.35 -19.03 -9.53
CA HIS A 1 -14.09 -19.44 -8.14
C HIS A 1 -15.34 -19.19 -7.31
N ASN A 2 -15.76 -20.15 -6.49
CA ASN A 2 -16.82 -19.94 -5.51
C ASN A 2 -16.20 -19.37 -4.21
N LEU A 3 -17.03 -18.86 -3.29
CA LEU A 3 -16.54 -18.26 -2.03
C LEU A 3 -15.71 -19.25 -1.19
N LYS A 4 -16.07 -20.54 -1.20
CA LYS A 4 -15.34 -21.59 -0.46
C LYS A 4 -13.92 -21.75 -0.98
N ASP A 5 -13.71 -21.71 -2.30
CA ASP A 5 -12.38 -21.82 -2.90
C ASP A 5 -11.47 -20.66 -2.45
N VAL A 6 -12.01 -19.44 -2.38
CA VAL A 6 -11.27 -18.24 -1.95
C VAL A 6 -10.90 -18.32 -0.47
N ILE A 7 -11.83 -18.78 0.37
CA ILE A 7 -11.58 -18.95 1.81
C ILE A 7 -10.47 -19.99 2.04
N LEU A 8 -10.51 -21.11 1.32
CA LEU A 8 -9.48 -22.16 1.45
C LEU A 8 -8.09 -21.65 1.04
N LEU A 9 -8.01 -20.80 0.01
CA LEU A 9 -6.75 -20.18 -0.42
C LEU A 9 -6.22 -19.19 0.62
N ILE A 10 -7.07 -18.36 1.22
CA ILE A 10 -6.63 -17.42 2.27
C ILE A 10 -6.17 -18.19 3.51
N ASN A 11 -6.86 -19.27 3.86
CA ASN A 11 -6.52 -20.09 5.03
C ASN A 11 -5.20 -20.88 4.87
N SER A 12 -4.64 -20.99 3.66
CA SER A 12 -3.33 -21.62 3.46
C SER A 12 -2.15 -20.67 3.69
N ILE A 13 -2.40 -19.38 3.96
CA ILE A 13 -1.37 -18.37 4.20
C ILE A 13 -1.14 -18.23 5.71
N ASP A 14 0.12 -18.27 6.16
CA ASP A 14 0.47 -17.98 7.55
C ASP A 14 0.79 -16.49 7.74
N PHE A 15 -0.11 -15.76 8.40
CA PHE A 15 0.07 -14.33 8.66
C PHE A 15 0.98 -14.01 9.87
N ASN A 16 1.47 -15.03 10.59
CA ASN A 16 2.44 -14.83 11.67
C ASN A 16 3.88 -14.82 11.13
N ASP A 17 4.08 -15.33 9.92
CA ASP A 17 5.35 -15.25 9.24
C ASP A 17 5.48 -13.89 8.51
N ALA A 18 6.60 -13.20 8.77
CA ALA A 18 6.83 -11.87 8.23
C ALA A 18 7.10 -11.88 6.72
N GLU A 19 7.66 -12.97 6.20
CA GLU A 19 7.93 -13.16 4.78
C GLU A 19 6.61 -13.38 4.03
N ASP A 20 5.76 -14.28 4.52
CA ASP A 20 4.42 -14.51 3.96
C ASP A 20 3.55 -13.25 3.99
N THR A 21 3.57 -12.49 5.09
CA THR A 21 2.86 -11.21 5.20
C THR A 21 3.36 -10.18 4.18
N HIS A 22 4.66 -10.14 3.93
CA HIS A 22 5.26 -9.27 2.92
C HIS A 22 4.82 -9.68 1.51
N VAL A 23 4.81 -10.97 1.21
CA VAL A 23 4.35 -11.52 -0.08
C VAL A 23 2.88 -11.16 -0.33
N VAL A 24 2.01 -11.32 0.67
CA VAL A 24 0.60 -10.91 0.55
C VAL A 24 0.47 -9.41 0.29
N SER A 25 1.25 -8.60 0.99
CA SER A 25 1.25 -7.14 0.81
C SER A 25 1.70 -6.75 -0.60
N GLN A 26 2.70 -7.43 -1.16
CA GLN A 26 3.14 -7.23 -2.54
C GLN A 26 2.06 -7.63 -3.55
N VAL A 27 1.39 -8.76 -3.33
CA VAL A 27 0.27 -9.19 -4.20
C VAL A 27 -0.88 -8.19 -4.15
N TYR A 28 -1.21 -7.67 -2.96
CA TYR A 28 -2.20 -6.61 -2.79
C TYR A 28 -1.85 -5.35 -3.59
N GLU A 29 -0.58 -4.91 -3.52
CA GLU A 29 -0.10 -3.75 -4.28
C GLU A 29 -0.12 -3.97 -5.80
N ASP A 30 0.22 -5.16 -6.28
CA ASP A 30 0.15 -5.50 -7.71
C ASP A 30 -1.30 -5.53 -8.20
N LEU A 31 -2.23 -6.06 -7.41
CA LEU A 31 -3.66 -6.02 -7.69
C LEU A 31 -4.15 -4.58 -7.80
N LEU A 32 -3.79 -3.70 -6.86
CA LEU A 32 -4.13 -2.27 -6.91
C LEU A 32 -3.57 -1.59 -8.17
N LEU A 33 -2.32 -1.89 -8.53
CA LEU A 33 -1.70 -1.34 -9.74
C LEU A 33 -2.43 -1.80 -11.00
N ARG A 34 -2.80 -3.08 -11.10
CA ARG A 34 -3.56 -3.63 -12.24
C ARG A 34 -4.92 -2.98 -12.34
N MET A 35 -5.64 -2.90 -11.22
CA MET A 35 -6.94 -2.24 -11.15
C MET A 35 -6.85 -0.76 -11.55
N GLY A 36 -5.82 -0.04 -11.11
CA GLY A 36 -5.60 1.36 -11.50
C GLY A 36 -5.23 1.55 -12.98
N LYS A 37 -4.58 0.57 -13.62
CA LYS A 37 -4.20 0.61 -15.05
C LYS A 37 -5.34 0.29 -16.01
N GLU A 38 -6.34 -0.48 -15.59
CA GLU A 38 -7.46 -0.90 -16.44
C GLU A 38 -8.43 0.23 -16.80
N GLY A 39 -8.20 1.47 -16.34
CA GLY A 39 -8.92 2.66 -16.81
C GLY A 39 -10.38 2.75 -16.38
N GLY A 40 -10.82 1.88 -15.46
CA GLY A 40 -12.13 1.91 -14.80
C GLY A 40 -12.10 2.67 -13.47
N ILE A 41 -13.15 2.45 -12.66
CA ILE A 41 -13.42 3.09 -11.35
C ILE A 41 -12.22 3.01 -10.39
N ALA A 42 -11.33 2.01 -10.52
CA ALA A 42 -10.20 1.82 -9.63
C ALA A 42 -9.03 2.82 -9.82
N GLY A 43 -8.94 3.50 -10.96
CA GLY A 43 -7.95 4.58 -11.17
C GLY A 43 -8.19 5.80 -10.28
N GLU A 44 -9.43 5.99 -9.81
CA GLU A 44 -9.81 7.10 -8.91
C GLU A 44 -9.19 6.98 -7.51
N PHE A 45 -8.79 5.76 -7.11
CA PHE A 45 -8.32 5.46 -5.75
C PHE A 45 -6.82 5.14 -5.65
N TYR A 46 -6.11 5.16 -6.80
CA TYR A 46 -4.71 4.75 -6.87
C TYR A 46 -3.81 5.85 -7.44
N THR A 47 -2.80 6.23 -6.67
CA THR A 47 -1.69 7.07 -7.15
C THR A 47 -0.47 6.20 -7.43
N PRO A 48 0.15 6.29 -8.63
CA PRO A 48 1.37 5.53 -8.96
C PRO A 48 2.47 5.70 -7.90
N ARG A 49 3.01 4.58 -7.38
CA ARG A 49 4.03 4.59 -6.32
C ARG A 49 5.27 5.46 -6.60
N PRO A 50 5.80 5.57 -7.84
CA PRO A 50 6.89 6.50 -8.10
C PRO A 50 6.56 7.97 -7.78
N ILE A 51 5.31 8.39 -8.01
CA ILE A 51 4.84 9.74 -7.70
C ILE A 51 4.74 9.92 -6.19
N VAL A 52 4.12 8.96 -5.49
CA VAL A 52 4.01 8.98 -4.02
C VAL A 52 5.40 9.13 -3.37
N LYS A 53 6.37 8.30 -3.79
CA LYS A 53 7.75 8.34 -3.29
C LYS A 53 8.43 9.67 -3.52
N LEU A 54 8.30 10.22 -4.73
CA LEU A 54 8.87 11.52 -5.06
C LEU A 54 8.29 12.63 -4.19
N MET A 55 6.96 12.67 -4.05
CA MET A 55 6.26 13.68 -3.26
C MET A 55 6.63 13.60 -1.77
N VAL A 56 6.63 12.40 -1.18
CA VAL A 56 7.04 12.21 0.22
C VAL A 56 8.50 12.62 0.42
N LYS A 57 9.39 12.28 -0.52
CA LYS A 57 10.79 12.71 -0.46
C LYS A 57 10.96 14.23 -0.50
N ILE A 58 10.12 14.93 -1.27
CA ILE A 58 10.15 16.40 -1.36
C ILE A 58 9.58 17.04 -0.10
N VAL A 59 8.47 16.53 0.42
CA VAL A 59 7.82 17.03 1.65
C VAL A 59 8.69 16.77 2.88
N ASP A 60 9.39 15.63 2.90
CA ASP A 60 10.32 15.21 3.94
C ASP A 60 9.75 15.24 5.37
N PRO A 61 8.63 14.54 5.65
CA PRO A 61 7.97 14.59 6.96
C PRO A 61 8.86 14.04 8.07
N LYS A 62 8.68 14.56 9.29
CA LYS A 62 9.49 14.28 10.49
C LYS A 62 8.68 13.66 11.63
N VAL A 63 9.39 13.03 12.57
CA VAL A 63 8.81 12.55 13.82
C VAL A 63 8.16 13.71 14.57
N GLY A 64 6.95 13.48 15.06
CA GLY A 64 6.16 14.46 15.80
C GLY A 64 5.30 15.36 14.92
N GLU A 65 5.46 15.31 13.60
CA GLU A 65 4.57 16.01 12.66
C GLU A 65 3.31 15.20 12.36
N THR A 66 2.24 15.91 11.98
CA THR A 66 0.97 15.31 11.59
C THR A 66 0.87 15.26 10.07
N VAL A 67 0.66 14.07 9.51
CA VAL A 67 0.42 13.88 8.07
C VAL A 67 -1.07 13.67 7.84
N PHE A 68 -1.66 14.42 6.91
CA PHE A 68 -3.08 14.33 6.56
C PHE A 68 -3.26 14.17 5.05
N ASP A 69 -4.04 13.17 4.65
CA ASP A 69 -4.43 12.93 3.26
C ASP A 69 -5.97 12.86 3.17
N PRO A 70 -6.65 13.91 2.67
CA PRO A 70 -8.11 13.94 2.58
C PRO A 70 -8.68 13.05 1.47
N PHE A 71 -7.84 12.58 0.55
CA PHE A 71 -8.24 11.73 -0.59
C PHE A 71 -7.38 10.48 -0.63
N SER A 72 -7.28 9.81 0.51
CA SER A 72 -6.26 8.80 0.78
C SER A 72 -6.25 7.60 -0.16
N GLY A 73 -7.38 7.23 -0.77
CA GLY A 73 -7.47 6.08 -1.67
C GLY A 73 -6.90 4.82 -1.00
N SER A 74 -5.92 4.17 -1.66
CA SER A 74 -5.14 3.04 -1.09
C SER A 74 -4.16 3.41 0.04
N CYS A 75 -4.25 4.62 0.61
CA CYS A 75 -3.37 5.19 1.64
C CYS A 75 -1.88 5.27 1.24
N GLY A 76 -1.59 5.43 -0.05
CA GLY A 76 -0.20 5.44 -0.56
C GLY A 76 0.70 6.47 0.11
N PHE A 77 0.22 7.71 0.24
CA PHE A 77 1.00 8.79 0.87
C PHE A 77 1.23 8.56 2.36
N LEU A 78 0.24 8.05 3.08
CA LEU A 78 0.35 7.81 4.53
C LEU A 78 1.35 6.68 4.83
N VAL A 79 1.25 5.57 4.09
CA VAL A 79 2.17 4.43 4.24
C VAL A 79 3.59 4.82 3.89
N GLU A 80 3.80 5.55 2.77
CA GLU A 80 5.13 5.98 2.37
C GLU A 80 5.73 7.01 3.32
N SER A 81 4.91 7.93 3.85
CA SER A 81 5.35 8.91 4.86
C SER A 81 5.81 8.23 6.14
N TYR A 82 5.07 7.20 6.60
CA TYR A 82 5.48 6.40 7.74
C TYR A 82 6.83 5.72 7.51
N LYS A 83 7.01 5.05 6.36
CA LYS A 83 8.28 4.38 6.01
C LYS A 83 9.45 5.37 5.97
N HIS A 84 9.26 6.52 5.32
CA HIS A 84 10.27 7.57 5.22
C HIS A 84 10.70 8.12 6.58
N ILE A 85 9.76 8.29 7.52
CA ILE A 85 10.07 8.71 8.88
C ILE A 85 10.88 7.62 9.60
N MET A 86 10.45 6.36 9.52
CA MET A 86 11.13 5.23 10.17
C MET A 86 12.57 5.05 9.66
N GLU A 87 12.78 5.08 8.34
CA GLU A 87 14.10 4.96 7.71
C GLU A 87 15.10 6.07 8.11
N LYS A 88 14.61 7.23 8.59
CA LYS A 88 15.46 8.35 9.04
C LYS A 88 15.68 8.37 10.56
N CYS A 89 14.96 7.55 11.31
CA CYS A 89 15.10 7.45 12.76
C CYS A 89 16.03 6.32 13.19
N ASP A 90 16.20 5.33 12.33
CA ASP A 90 17.30 4.35 12.40
C ASP A 90 18.64 4.98 11.95
#